data_AF-A0A0H4C2H8-F1
#
_entry.id   AF-A0A0H4C2H8-F1
#
_cell.length_a   1.000
_cell.length_b   1.000
_cell.length_c   1.000
_cell.angle_alpha   90.00
_cell.angle_beta   90.00
_cell.angle_gamma   90.00
#
_symmetry.space_group_name_H-M   'P 1'
#
loop_
_entity.id
_entity.type
_entity.pdbx_description
1 polymer ?
#
loop_
_entity_poly.entity_id
_entity_poly.type
_entity_poly.pdbx_seq_one_letter_code
_entity_poly.pdbx_strand_id
1 'polypeptide(L)'
;MTTIATVRGLGQLDDATAARIADLWNQAYPGMRETLTLVISRHRDYLQTAEHAGNLTAEMEASTRRYIKRLEETRRVLGQLDRGTHRGCTRSPGAFSTSAALSAVQRALEAFSVGGPALGDVYRLAATLADEEAAKAARWQAEHSNV
;
A
#
# COMPACT_ATOMS: atom_id res chain seq x y z
N MET A 1 -2.18 14.30 1.69
CA MET A 1 -2.43 14.73 0.30
C MET A 1 -1.09 14.72 -0.38
N THR A 2 -0.92 13.73 -1.24
CA THR A 2 0.30 13.52 -2.02
C THR A 2 0.35 14.53 -3.16
N THR A 3 1.51 15.14 -3.39
CA THR A 3 1.71 16.11 -4.48
C THR A 3 2.45 15.48 -5.64
N ILE A 4 2.39 16.10 -6.83
CA ILE A 4 3.20 15.71 -7.99
C ILE A 4 4.70 15.68 -7.62
N ALA A 5 5.18 16.68 -6.88
CA ALA A 5 6.57 16.75 -6.41
C ALA A 5 6.93 15.57 -5.50
N THR A 6 6.00 15.12 -4.66
CA THR A 6 6.16 13.93 -3.82
C THR A 6 6.32 12.67 -4.64
N VAL A 7 5.51 12.50 -5.70
CA VAL A 7 5.52 11.32 -6.57
C VAL A 7 6.72 11.31 -7.51
N ARG A 8 7.13 12.48 -8.04
CA ARG A 8 8.33 12.60 -8.90
C ARG A 8 9.57 12.04 -8.23
N GLY A 9 9.68 12.18 -6.90
CA GLY A 9 10.71 11.53 -6.09
C GLY A 9 12.10 11.66 -6.71
N LEU A 10 12.89 10.58 -6.69
CA LEU A 10 14.26 10.49 -7.21
C LEU A 10 14.41 10.66 -8.75
N GLY A 11 13.49 11.36 -9.42
CA GLY A 11 13.63 11.76 -10.83
C GLY A 11 13.31 10.67 -11.84
N GLN A 12 12.55 9.64 -11.47
CA GLN A 12 12.31 8.46 -12.31
C GLN A 12 10.98 8.47 -13.09
N LEU A 13 10.12 9.47 -12.88
CA LEU A 13 8.82 9.58 -13.54
C LEU A 13 8.73 10.93 -14.26
N ASP A 14 8.14 10.93 -15.45
CA ASP A 14 7.75 12.17 -16.12
C ASP A 14 6.57 12.85 -15.40
N ASP A 15 6.35 14.13 -15.72
CA ASP A 15 5.40 15.00 -15.04
C ASP A 15 3.95 14.53 -15.20
N ALA A 16 3.59 14.00 -16.37
CA ALA A 16 2.25 13.54 -16.66
C ALA A 16 1.92 12.26 -15.88
N THR A 17 2.87 11.32 -15.86
CA THR A 17 2.78 10.08 -15.10
C THR A 17 2.73 10.35 -13.60
N ALA A 18 3.58 11.24 -13.09
CA ALA A 18 3.58 11.62 -11.69
C ALA A 18 2.29 12.32 -11.27
N ALA A 19 1.73 13.18 -12.12
CA ALA A 19 0.43 13.82 -11.88
C ALA A 19 -0.70 12.79 -11.80
N ARG A 20 -0.78 11.88 -12.79
CA ARG A 20 -1.77 10.81 -12.81
C ARG A 20 -1.73 9.94 -11.55
N ILE A 21 -0.52 9.53 -11.12
CA ILE A 21 -0.36 8.73 -9.90
C ILE A 21 -0.77 9.53 -8.66
N ALA A 22 -0.39 10.82 -8.57
CA ALA A 22 -0.77 11.65 -7.43
C ALA A 22 -2.30 11.78 -7.31
N ASP A 23 -2.99 12.00 -8.43
CA ASP A 23 -4.46 12.10 -8.45
C ASP A 23 -5.13 10.80 -8.04
N LEU A 24 -4.72 9.66 -8.63
CA LEU A 24 -5.25 8.35 -8.27
C LEU A 24 -4.95 7.98 -6.82
N TRP A 25 -3.75 8.32 -6.33
CA TRP A 25 -3.38 8.10 -4.95
C TRP A 25 -4.26 8.90 -3.99
N ASN A 26 -4.49 10.18 -4.27
CA ASN A 26 -5.33 11.03 -3.42
C ASN A 26 -6.80 10.58 -3.40
N GLN A 27 -7.30 9.98 -4.48
CA GLN A 27 -8.63 9.37 -4.53
C GLN A 27 -8.70 8.07 -3.71
N ALA A 28 -7.72 7.18 -3.87
CA ALA A 28 -7.74 5.85 -3.26
C ALA A 28 -7.28 5.81 -1.79
N TYR A 29 -6.30 6.65 -1.41
CA TYR A 29 -5.62 6.58 -0.11
C TYR A 29 -6.56 6.72 1.10
N PRO A 30 -7.53 7.67 1.14
CA PRO A 30 -8.47 7.75 2.25
C PRO A 30 -9.23 6.44 2.47
N GLY A 31 -9.73 5.82 1.39
CA GLY A 31 -10.47 4.56 1.45
C GLY A 31 -9.62 3.37 1.89
N MET A 32 -8.37 3.28 1.43
CA MET A 32 -7.42 2.25 1.92
C MET A 32 -7.13 2.42 3.41
N ARG A 33 -6.87 3.66 3.85
CA ARG A 33 -6.56 3.96 5.25
C ARG A 33 -7.75 3.63 6.17
N GLU A 34 -8.95 4.02 5.79
CA GLU A 34 -10.18 3.76 6.52
C GLU A 34 -10.45 2.25 6.62
N THR A 35 -10.39 1.55 5.48
CA THR A 35 -10.63 0.10 5.41
C THR A 35 -9.64 -0.66 6.29
N LEU A 36 -8.34 -0.35 6.20
CA LEU A 36 -7.33 -0.97 7.06
C LEU A 36 -7.58 -0.69 8.54
N THR A 37 -7.97 0.55 8.89
CA THR A 37 -8.32 0.89 10.28
C THR A 37 -9.52 0.07 10.76
N LEU A 38 -10.58 -0.03 9.97
CA LEU A 38 -11.77 -0.80 10.31
C LEU A 38 -11.45 -2.29 10.51
N VAL A 39 -10.72 -2.89 9.58
CA VAL A 39 -10.37 -4.32 9.64
C VAL A 39 -9.45 -4.61 10.82
N ILE A 40 -8.46 -3.76 11.09
CA ILE A 40 -7.60 -3.87 12.29
C ILE A 40 -8.45 -3.87 13.57
N SER A 41 -9.38 -2.91 13.71
CA SER A 41 -10.26 -2.83 14.87
C SER A 41 -11.13 -4.08 15.01
N ARG A 42 -11.77 -4.54 13.93
CA ARG A 42 -12.60 -5.76 13.94
C ARG A 42 -11.84 -6.99 14.41
N HIS A 43 -10.59 -7.17 13.98
CA HIS A 43 -9.79 -8.31 14.43
C HIS A 43 -9.35 -8.21 15.89
N ARG A 44 -9.10 -7.00 16.40
CA ARG A 44 -8.83 -6.78 17.82
C ARG A 44 -10.07 -7.09 18.68
N ASP A 45 -11.23 -6.61 18.26
CA ASP A 45 -12.51 -6.88 18.94
C ASP A 45 -12.84 -8.38 18.93
N TYR A 46 -12.57 -9.05 17.80
CA TYR A 46 -12.70 -10.51 17.69
C TYR A 46 -11.82 -11.24 18.71
N LEU A 47 -10.53 -10.88 18.83
CA LEU A 47 -9.63 -11.49 19.82
C LEU A 47 -10.15 -11.30 21.24
N GLN A 48 -10.57 -10.08 21.58
CA GLN A 48 -11.11 -9.77 22.91
C GLN A 48 -12.39 -10.58 23.20
N THR A 49 -13.29 -10.69 22.22
CA THR A 49 -14.55 -11.43 22.37
C THR A 49 -14.31 -12.94 22.47
N ALA A 50 -13.42 -13.49 21.65
CA ALA A 50 -13.08 -14.91 21.65
C ALA A 50 -12.36 -15.32 22.95
N GLU A 51 -11.48 -14.46 23.47
CA GLU A 51 -10.83 -14.63 24.77
C GLU A 51 -11.86 -14.67 25.90
N HIS A 52 -12.77 -13.69 25.94
CA HIS A 52 -13.82 -13.63 26.95
C HIS A 52 -14.77 -14.84 26.92
N ALA A 53 -15.05 -15.36 25.72
CA ALA A 53 -15.90 -16.53 25.51
C ALA A 53 -15.20 -17.87 25.79
N GLY A 54 -13.89 -17.88 26.09
CA GLY A 54 -13.11 -19.11 26.29
C GLY A 54 -12.90 -19.94 25.01
N ASN A 55 -13.15 -19.36 23.83
CA ASN A 55 -13.09 -20.04 22.53
C ASN A 55 -11.78 -19.76 21.77
N LEU A 56 -10.85 -19.04 22.39
CA LEU A 56 -9.59 -18.65 21.77
C LEU A 56 -8.50 -19.70 22.00
N THR A 57 -8.07 -20.37 20.93
CA THR A 57 -6.87 -21.21 20.98
C THR A 57 -5.61 -20.36 20.79
N ALA A 58 -4.49 -20.83 21.33
CA ALA A 58 -3.20 -20.16 21.18
C ALA A 58 -2.79 -19.99 19.69
N GLU A 59 -3.14 -20.95 18.84
CA GLU A 59 -2.88 -20.88 17.40
C GLU A 59 -3.71 -19.79 16.72
N MET A 60 -5.01 -19.73 17.01
CA MET A 60 -5.91 -18.70 16.48
C MET A 60 -5.47 -17.30 16.91
N GLU A 61 -5.09 -17.14 18.17
CA GLU A 61 -4.56 -15.89 18.70
C GLU A 61 -3.28 -15.48 17.94
N ALA A 62 -2.29 -16.37 17.85
CA ALA A 62 -1.03 -16.08 17.20
C ALA A 62 -1.22 -15.73 15.71
N SER A 63 -2.10 -16.46 15.01
CA SER A 63 -2.43 -16.21 13.61
C SER A 63 -3.08 -14.84 13.41
N THR A 64 -4.07 -14.52 14.23
CA THR A 64 -4.80 -13.25 14.15
C THR A 64 -3.90 -12.07 14.50
N ARG A 65 -3.06 -12.18 15.54
CA ARG A 65 -2.06 -11.14 15.89
C ARG A 65 -1.05 -10.91 14.78
N ARG A 66 -0.57 -11.97 14.12
CA ARG A 66 0.31 -11.85 12.94
C ARG A 66 -0.39 -11.12 11.80
N TYR A 67 -1.67 -11.42 11.55
CA TYR A 67 -2.45 -10.74 10.52
C TYR A 67 -2.63 -9.24 10.84
N ILE A 68 -3.03 -8.89 12.06
CA ILE A 68 -3.14 -7.50 12.52
C ILE A 68 -1.83 -6.74 12.30
N LYS A 69 -0.69 -7.34 12.70
CA LYS A 69 0.63 -6.72 12.52
C LYS A 69 0.94 -6.44 11.04
N ARG A 70 0.56 -7.33 10.11
CA ARG A 70 0.73 -7.10 8.67
C ARG A 70 -0.12 -5.94 8.16
N LEU A 71 -1.35 -5.81 8.65
CA LEU A 71 -2.23 -4.69 8.29
C LEU A 71 -1.72 -3.36 8.84
N GLU A 72 -1.24 -3.34 10.08
CA GLU A 72 -0.62 -2.16 10.71
C GLU A 72 0.61 -1.69 9.95
N GLU A 73 1.48 -2.62 9.55
CA GLU A 73 2.67 -2.31 8.75
C GLU A 73 2.27 -1.77 7.37
N THR A 74 1.27 -2.38 6.71
CA THR A 74 0.75 -1.89 5.43
C THR A 74 0.21 -0.47 5.56
N ARG A 75 -0.60 -0.20 6.58
CA ARG A 75 -1.12 1.14 6.89
C ARG A 75 0.00 2.15 7.16
N ARG A 76 1.04 1.74 7.89
CA ARG A 76 2.23 2.56 8.14
C ARG A 76 2.95 2.92 6.84
N VAL A 77 3.21 1.94 5.98
CA VAL A 77 3.87 2.13 4.68
C VAL A 77 3.07 3.07 3.79
N LEU A 78 1.75 2.86 3.66
CA LEU A 78 0.88 3.77 2.91
C LEU A 78 0.95 5.20 3.46
N GLY A 79 0.93 5.36 4.79
CA GLY A 79 1.07 6.68 5.42
C GLY A 79 2.45 7.31 5.24
N GLN A 80 3.52 6.52 5.09
CA GLN A 80 4.85 7.05 4.76
C GLN A 80 4.92 7.49 3.31
N LEU A 81 4.35 6.71 2.39
CA LEU A 81 4.25 7.04 0.97
C LEU A 81 3.43 8.31 0.74
N ASP A 82 2.26 8.46 1.38
CA ASP A 82 1.42 9.67 1.25
C ASP A 82 2.19 10.95 1.61
N ARG A 83 3.12 10.86 2.57
CA ARG A 83 3.96 11.95 3.04
C ARG A 83 5.32 12.06 2.31
N GLY A 84 5.62 11.15 1.37
CA GLY A 84 6.94 11.10 0.72
C GLY A 84 8.10 10.75 1.66
N THR A 85 7.83 10.08 2.77
CA THR A 85 8.82 9.74 3.81
C THR A 85 9.22 8.27 3.80
N HIS A 86 8.72 7.49 2.85
CA HIS A 86 9.04 6.07 2.75
C HIS A 86 10.51 5.85 2.38
N ARG A 87 11.13 4.87 3.03
CA ARG A 87 12.53 4.51 2.83
C ARG A 87 12.62 3.01 2.57
N GLY A 88 13.17 2.63 1.42
CA GLY A 88 13.40 1.22 1.09
C GLY A 88 14.54 0.60 1.91
N CYS A 89 15.51 1.43 2.32
CA CYS A 89 16.56 1.05 3.27
C CYS A 89 16.85 2.20 4.24
N THR A 90 17.47 1.91 5.39
CA THR A 90 17.75 2.91 6.45
C THR A 90 18.58 4.09 5.96
N ARG A 91 19.39 3.91 4.91
CA ARG A 91 20.28 4.93 4.32
C ARG A 91 19.67 5.66 3.12
N SER A 92 18.54 5.22 2.58
CA SER A 92 17.90 5.88 1.44
C SER A 92 17.21 7.20 1.85
N PRO A 93 17.22 8.23 1.00
CA PRO A 93 16.38 9.40 1.19
C PRO A 93 14.90 8.99 1.20
N GLY A 94 14.09 9.70 1.98
CA GLY A 94 12.63 9.49 1.97
C GLY A 94 12.05 9.94 0.63
N ALA A 95 11.28 9.08 -0.02
CA ALA A 95 10.60 9.42 -1.27
C ALA A 95 9.34 8.57 -1.47
N PHE A 96 8.50 8.96 -2.42
CA PHE A 96 7.48 8.07 -2.97
C PHE A 96 8.18 7.00 -3.83
N SER A 97 7.81 5.73 -3.62
CA SER A 97 8.33 4.59 -4.39
C SER A 97 7.15 3.86 -5.03
N THR A 98 7.16 3.75 -6.36
CA THR A 98 6.10 3.07 -7.13
C THR A 98 6.02 1.57 -6.80
N SER A 99 7.16 0.89 -6.63
CA SER A 99 7.21 -0.52 -6.24
C SER A 99 6.68 -0.76 -4.82
N ALA A 100 7.06 0.10 -3.86
CA ALA A 100 6.54 0.03 -2.50
C ALA A 100 5.05 0.38 -2.44
N ALA A 101 4.62 1.37 -3.24
CA ALA A 101 3.21 1.72 -3.40
C ALA A 101 2.40 0.55 -3.96
N LEU A 102 2.86 -0.08 -5.04
CA LEU A 102 2.18 -1.24 -5.63
C LEU A 102 2.04 -2.37 -4.62
N SER A 103 3.14 -2.71 -3.94
CA SER A 103 3.15 -3.76 -2.91
C SER A 103 2.19 -3.46 -1.75
N ALA A 104 2.15 -2.21 -1.29
CA ALA A 104 1.27 -1.80 -0.21
C ALA A 104 -0.21 -1.76 -0.63
N VAL A 105 -0.49 -1.32 -1.87
CA VAL A 105 -1.85 -1.32 -2.45
C VAL A 105 -2.37 -2.75 -2.62
N GLN A 106 -1.55 -3.68 -3.11
CA GLN A 106 -1.92 -5.09 -3.22
C GLN A 106 -2.26 -5.71 -1.86
N ARG A 107 -1.45 -5.45 -0.83
CA ARG A 107 -1.75 -5.89 0.55
C ARG A 107 -3.00 -5.22 1.13
N ALA A 108 -3.25 -3.96 0.78
CA ALA A 108 -4.47 -3.29 1.19
C ALA A 108 -5.69 -3.97 0.56
N LEU A 109 -5.63 -4.32 -0.74
CA LEU A 109 -6.69 -5.04 -1.45
C LEU A 109 -7.02 -6.40 -0.80
N GLU A 110 -6.05 -7.12 -0.24
CA GLU A 110 -6.31 -8.35 0.53
C GLU A 110 -7.21 -8.12 1.77
N ALA A 111 -7.26 -6.89 2.29
CA ALA A 111 -8.12 -6.50 3.40
C ALA A 111 -9.50 -5.98 2.96
N PHE A 112 -9.71 -5.69 1.67
CA PHE A 112 -11.01 -5.25 1.17
C PHE A 112 -11.97 -6.44 1.06
N SER A 113 -13.13 -6.33 1.71
CA SER A 113 -14.28 -7.14 1.33
C SER A 113 -14.84 -6.67 -0.02
N VAL A 114 -15.44 -7.59 -0.79
CA VAL A 114 -16.13 -7.28 -2.04
C VAL A 114 -17.15 -6.16 -1.82
N GLY A 115 -17.08 -5.07 -2.60
CA GLY A 115 -18.11 -4.03 -2.66
C GLY A 115 -17.83 -2.71 -1.91
N GLY A 116 -16.62 -2.47 -1.42
CA GLY A 116 -16.28 -1.18 -0.80
C GLY A 116 -16.34 0.00 -1.80
N PRO A 117 -16.84 1.20 -1.41
CA PRO A 117 -17.03 2.32 -2.34
C PRO A 117 -15.72 2.84 -2.96
N ALA A 118 -14.59 2.72 -2.26
CA ALA A 118 -13.28 3.12 -2.75
C ALA A 118 -12.59 2.06 -3.63
N LEU A 119 -13.16 0.85 -3.75
CA LEU A 119 -12.48 -0.30 -4.35
C LEU A 119 -12.13 -0.06 -5.83
N GLY A 120 -13.00 0.64 -6.56
CA GLY A 120 -12.75 1.00 -7.96
C GLY A 120 -11.50 1.88 -8.12
N ASP A 121 -11.32 2.87 -7.24
CA ASP A 121 -10.17 3.77 -7.28
C ASP A 121 -8.88 3.04 -6.90
N VAL A 122 -8.95 2.15 -5.91
CA VAL A 122 -7.81 1.31 -5.50
C VAL A 122 -7.36 0.39 -6.64
N TYR A 123 -8.29 -0.22 -7.38
CA TYR A 123 -7.93 -1.04 -8.55
C TYR A 123 -7.31 -0.23 -9.69
N ARG A 124 -7.84 0.96 -9.99
CA ARG A 124 -7.23 1.85 -11.01
C ARG A 124 -5.83 2.28 -10.62
N LEU A 125 -5.62 2.62 -9.36
CA LEU A 125 -4.30 2.93 -8.82
C LEU A 125 -3.37 1.72 -8.93
N ALA A 126 -3.83 0.52 -8.55
CA ALA A 126 -3.03 -0.70 -8.63
C ALA A 126 -2.60 -1.02 -10.07
N ALA A 127 -3.52 -0.90 -11.04
CA ALA A 127 -3.23 -1.11 -12.45
C ALA A 127 -2.19 -0.10 -12.95
N THR A 128 -2.39 1.19 -12.65
CA THR A 128 -1.45 2.25 -13.06
C THR A 128 -0.05 2.01 -12.49
N LEU A 129 0.07 1.64 -11.21
CA LEU A 129 1.35 1.34 -10.59
C LEU A 129 2.01 0.08 -11.19
N ALA A 130 1.22 -0.94 -11.54
CA ALA A 130 1.73 -2.15 -12.17
C ALA A 130 2.27 -1.88 -13.59
N ASP A 131 1.56 -1.08 -14.38
CA ASP A 131 2.00 -0.68 -15.72
C ASP A 131 3.34 0.08 -15.65
N GLU A 132 3.50 0.98 -14.68
CA GLU A 132 4.76 1.72 -14.50
C GLU A 132 5.93 0.82 -14.09
N GLU A 133 5.71 -0.14 -13.19
CA GLU A 133 6.75 -1.09 -12.79
C GLU A 133 7.14 -2.02 -13.95
N ALA A 134 6.17 -2.45 -14.77
CA ALA A 134 6.44 -3.21 -15.98
C ALA A 134 7.25 -2.39 -17.00
N ALA A 135 6.90 -1.12 -17.22
CA ALA A 135 7.64 -0.22 -18.10
C ALA A 135 9.08 0.03 -17.58
N LYS A 136 9.27 0.18 -16.26
CA LYS A 136 10.60 0.27 -15.64
C LYS A 136 11.43 -0.98 -15.88
N ALA A 137 10.86 -2.16 -15.67
CA ALA A 137 11.55 -3.43 -15.90
C ALA A 137 11.96 -3.60 -17.38
N ALA A 138 11.08 -3.23 -18.31
CA ALA A 138 11.38 -3.27 -19.75
C ALA A 138 12.54 -2.34 -20.14
N ARG A 139 12.56 -1.11 -19.61
CA ARG A 139 13.69 -0.17 -19.83
C ARG A 139 15.01 -0.73 -19.33
N TRP A 140 15.00 -1.28 -18.11
CA TRP A 140 16.19 -1.90 -17.51
C TRP A 140 16.71 -3.07 -18.36
N GLN A 141 15.81 -3.94 -18.84
CA GLN A 141 16.19 -5.06 -19.71
C GLN A 141 16.79 -4.59 -21.04
N ALA A 142 16.21 -3.57 -21.67
CA ALA A 142 16.71 -3.01 -22.92
C ALA A 142 18.10 -2.38 -22.77
N GLU A 143 18.38 -1.69 -21.65
CA GLU A 143 19.69 -1.12 -21.35
C GLU A 143 20.77 -2.20 -21.15
N HIS A 144 20.41 -3.33 -20.53
CA HIS A 144 21.35 -4.41 -20.20
C HIS A 144 21.46 -5.51 -21.26
N SER A 145 20.60 -5.50 -22.28
CA SER A 145 20.66 -6.43 -23.42
C SER A 145 21.49 -5.89 -24.60
N ASN A 146 21.94 -4.63 -24.52
CA ASN A 146 22.81 -3.97 -25.51
C ASN A 146 24.30 -3.94 -25.06
N VAL A 147 24.67 -4.76 -24.08
CA VAL A 147 26.04 -4.97 -23.58
C VAL A 147 26.41 -6.43 -23.80
#